data_AF-A0A925WBQ1-F1
#
_entry.id   AF-A0A925WBQ1-F1
#
_cell.length_a   1.000
_cell.length_b   1.000
_cell.length_c   1.000
_cell.angle_alpha   90.00
_cell.angle_beta   90.00
_cell.angle_gamma   90.00
#
_symmetry.space_group_name_H-M   'P 1'
#
loop_
_entity.id
_entity.type
_entity.pdbx_description
1 polymer ?
#
loop_
_entity_poly.entity_id
_entity_poly.type
_entity_poly.pdbx_seq_one_letter_code
_entity_poly.pdbx_strand_id
1 'polypeptide(L)'
;EPPGGAVQRAQWESLLAIVELAEELVLVEPDADLRRFSAELETRADAAHPPTVQGVTLASLHAAKGLEWDVVFLVGLADGTLPIQHADGDDTAIEEERRLLYVGVTRARRRLALSWALSRQPGGARRRRRSRFLHGLIPETHAASRVASVSDGGGAKPRCRVCGSPLLGTDAMKLRRCSDCPSDVDTELLDRLRGWRAGEAKGQQVPPYVVFTDATLTAIAEHRPADSAALVSIPGIGARKLDRYGAAVLALVTDV
;
A
#
# COMPACT_ATOMS: atom_id res chain seq x y z
N GLU A 1 11.02 37.81 -14.57
CA GLU A 1 9.67 37.62 -13.98
C GLU A 1 9.47 36.15 -13.68
N PRO A 2 8.72 35.80 -12.61
CA PRO A 2 8.47 34.40 -12.28
C PRO A 2 7.68 33.71 -13.40
N PRO A 3 8.07 32.50 -13.82
CA PRO A 3 7.40 31.79 -14.90
C PRO A 3 5.99 31.31 -14.53
N GLY A 4 5.16 31.07 -15.54
CA GLY A 4 3.83 30.47 -15.37
C GLY A 4 3.91 28.99 -14.99
N GLY A 5 3.01 28.50 -14.14
CA GLY A 5 2.92 27.07 -13.80
C GLY A 5 3.77 26.64 -12.60
N ALA A 6 3.24 25.70 -11.80
CA ALA A 6 3.81 25.32 -10.51
C ALA A 6 5.22 24.71 -10.61
N VAL A 7 5.47 23.88 -11.63
CA VAL A 7 6.78 23.23 -11.82
C VAL A 7 7.87 24.24 -12.19
N GLN A 8 7.55 25.17 -13.09
CA GLN A 8 8.50 26.17 -13.56
C GLN A 8 8.80 27.20 -12.46
N ARG A 9 7.80 27.55 -11.63
CA ARG A 9 8.03 28.37 -10.43
C ARG A 9 8.92 27.68 -9.41
N ALA A 10 8.68 26.40 -9.12
CA ALA A 10 9.52 25.64 -8.18
C ALA A 10 10.99 25.61 -8.65
N GLN A 11 11.22 25.38 -9.95
CA GLN A 11 12.57 25.42 -10.51
C GLN A 11 13.19 26.83 -10.43
N TRP A 12 12.40 27.87 -10.71
CA TRP A 12 12.83 29.27 -10.58
C TRP A 12 13.21 29.62 -9.14
N GLU A 13 12.40 29.22 -8.15
CA GLU A 13 12.65 29.42 -6.72
C GLU A 13 13.91 28.68 -6.25
N SER A 14 14.14 27.45 -6.72
CA SER A 14 15.38 26.71 -6.45
C SER A 14 16.62 27.40 -7.02
N LEU A 15 16.54 27.97 -8.22
CA LEU A 15 17.65 28.71 -8.82
C LEU A 15 17.94 30.02 -8.08
N LEU A 16 16.90 30.74 -7.64
CA LEU A 16 17.07 31.94 -6.81
C LEU A 16 17.72 31.62 -5.47
N ALA A 17 17.33 30.53 -4.80
CA ALA A 17 17.95 30.11 -3.55
C ALA A 17 19.46 29.84 -3.69
N ILE A 18 19.90 29.28 -4.83
CA ILE A 18 21.33 29.09 -5.11
C ILE A 18 22.06 30.44 -5.25
N VAL A 19 21.43 31.41 -5.90
CA VAL A 19 22.02 32.76 -6.05
C VAL A 19 22.13 33.46 -4.70
N GLU A 20 21.07 33.44 -3.89
CA GLU A 20 21.06 34.02 -2.55
C GLU A 20 22.16 33.40 -1.66
N LEU A 21 22.34 32.08 -1.71
CA LEU A 21 23.41 31.40 -0.97
C LEU A 21 24.81 31.81 -1.45
N ALA A 22 24.98 32.06 -2.74
CA ALA A 22 26.26 32.54 -3.27
C ALA A 22 26.56 33.96 -2.79
N GLU A 23 25.54 34.84 -2.80
CA GLU A 23 25.66 36.21 -2.29
C GLU A 23 25.98 36.22 -0.80
N GLU A 24 25.30 35.40 0.01
CA GLU A 24 25.59 35.25 1.44
C GLU A 24 27.01 34.73 1.70
N LEU A 25 27.49 33.76 0.91
CA LEU A 25 28.85 33.24 1.06
C LEU A 25 29.89 34.33 0.80
N VAL A 26 29.73 35.12 -0.25
CA VAL A 26 30.67 36.21 -0.59
C VAL A 26 30.64 37.33 0.47
N LEU A 27 29.51 37.55 1.13
CA LEU A 27 29.43 38.50 2.25
C LEU A 27 30.26 38.06 3.47
N VAL A 28 30.38 36.75 3.71
CA VAL A 28 31.12 36.19 4.85
C VAL A 28 32.59 35.89 4.49
N GLU A 29 32.82 35.37 3.28
CA GLU A 29 34.10 34.98 2.72
C GLU A 29 34.32 35.72 1.39
N PRO A 30 34.86 36.96 1.38
CA PRO A 30 34.97 37.78 0.16
C PRO A 30 35.83 37.16 -0.96
N ASP A 31 36.77 36.30 -0.59
CA ASP A 31 37.65 35.58 -1.51
C ASP A 31 37.10 34.21 -1.93
N ALA A 32 35.84 33.89 -1.58
CA ALA A 32 35.23 32.61 -1.93
C ALA A 32 35.14 32.43 -3.45
N ASP A 33 35.66 31.30 -3.93
CA ASP A 33 35.58 30.91 -5.33
C ASP A 33 34.47 29.86 -5.57
N LEU A 34 34.27 29.49 -6.83
CA LEU A 34 33.25 28.49 -7.19
C LEU A 34 33.49 27.13 -6.53
N ARG A 35 34.74 26.74 -6.27
CA ARG A 35 35.04 25.47 -5.60
C ARG A 35 34.61 25.51 -4.15
N ARG A 36 34.89 26.62 -3.46
CA ARG A 36 34.44 26.85 -2.09
C ARG A 36 32.91 26.84 -2.00
N PHE A 37 32.24 27.48 -2.96
CA PHE A 37 30.78 27.47 -3.04
C PHE A 37 30.21 26.07 -3.31
N SER A 38 30.81 25.29 -4.22
CA SER A 38 30.40 23.90 -4.47
C SER A 38 30.52 23.02 -3.22
N ALA A 39 31.65 23.12 -2.50
CA ALA A 39 31.87 22.38 -1.26
C ALA A 39 30.87 22.79 -0.16
N GLU A 40 30.47 24.06 -0.13
CA GLU A 40 29.43 24.57 0.77
C GLU A 40 28.05 23.97 0.45
N LEU A 41 27.68 23.89 -0.83
CA LEU A 41 26.43 23.26 -1.25
C LEU A 41 26.41 21.77 -0.92
N GLU A 42 27.52 21.06 -1.13
CA GLU A 42 27.67 19.65 -0.75
C GLU A 42 27.53 19.46 0.76
N THR A 43 28.21 20.29 1.56
CA THR A 43 28.11 20.25 3.02
C THR A 43 26.67 20.48 3.50
N ARG A 44 25.96 21.44 2.92
CA ARG A 44 24.55 21.73 3.25
C ARG A 44 23.60 20.62 2.83
N ALA A 45 23.85 20.00 1.66
CA ALA A 45 23.08 18.86 1.18
C ALA A 45 23.24 17.65 2.10
N ASP A 46 24.48 17.35 2.51
CA ASP A 46 24.79 16.27 3.46
C ASP A 46 24.19 16.52 4.84
N ALA A 47 24.23 17.77 5.30
CA ALA A 47 23.66 18.18 6.57
C ALA A 47 22.13 18.34 6.55
N ALA A 48 21.48 18.05 5.41
CA ALA A 48 20.04 18.23 5.18
C ALA A 48 19.51 19.59 5.67
N HIS A 49 20.32 20.66 5.58
CA HIS A 49 19.94 22.00 5.99
C HIS A 49 19.02 22.60 4.91
N PRO A 50 17.70 22.69 5.13
CA PRO A 50 16.82 23.28 4.15
C PRO A 50 17.14 24.79 4.06
N PRO A 51 17.08 25.40 2.86
CA PRO A 51 17.18 26.86 2.76
C PRO A 51 16.12 27.52 3.65
N THR A 52 16.46 28.68 4.23
CA THR A 52 15.60 29.51 5.09
C THR A 52 14.51 30.23 4.30
N VAL A 53 13.81 29.51 3.44
CA VAL A 53 12.59 30.02 2.81
C VAL A 53 11.52 30.10 3.91
N GLN A 54 10.94 31.29 4.10
CA GLN A 54 9.80 31.47 5.01
C GLN A 54 8.64 30.61 4.50
N GLY A 55 8.42 29.45 5.13
CA GLY A 55 7.44 28.47 4.67
C GLY A 55 7.21 27.33 5.64
N VAL A 56 6.24 26.47 5.29
CA VAL A 56 5.95 25.25 6.06
C VAL A 56 6.89 24.14 5.59
N THR A 57 7.67 23.58 6.51
CA THR A 57 8.52 22.42 6.22
C THR A 57 7.68 21.15 6.10
N LEU A 58 7.77 20.46 4.97
CA LEU A 58 7.24 19.11 4.78
C LEU A 58 8.38 18.11 4.87
N ALA A 59 8.32 17.20 5.84
CA ALA A 59 9.33 16.18 6.06
C ALA A 59 8.69 14.83 6.39
N SER A 60 9.41 13.75 6.09
CA SER A 60 9.08 12.43 6.61
C SER A 60 9.47 12.33 8.09
N LEU A 61 8.89 11.37 8.83
CA LEU A 61 9.25 11.13 10.23
C LEU A 61 10.75 10.85 10.42
N HIS A 62 11.37 10.13 9.49
CA HIS A 62 12.80 9.84 9.49
C HIS A 62 13.65 11.11 9.32
N ALA A 63 13.29 11.96 8.36
CA ALA A 63 14.00 13.21 8.09
C ALA A 63 13.84 14.26 9.21
N ALA A 64 12.81 14.11 10.04
CA ALA A 64 12.58 14.99 11.18
C ALA A 64 13.48 14.70 12.40
N LYS A 65 14.26 13.61 12.38
CA LYS A 65 15.11 13.20 13.50
C LYS A 65 16.14 14.28 13.83
N GLY A 66 16.19 14.70 15.09
CA GLY A 66 17.11 15.74 15.55
C GLY A 66 16.64 17.18 15.32
N LEU A 67 15.53 17.37 14.59
CA LEU A 67 14.92 18.68 14.38
C LEU A 67 13.75 18.90 15.35
N GLU A 68 13.38 20.15 15.57
CA GLU A 68 12.25 20.53 16.44
C GLU A 68 11.56 21.80 15.93
N TRP A 69 10.25 21.88 16.16
CA TRP A 69 9.42 23.04 15.77
C TRP A 69 8.45 23.39 16.89
N ASP A 70 8.00 24.65 16.93
CA ASP A 70 6.96 25.08 17.88
C ASP A 70 5.63 24.37 17.65
N VAL A 71 5.30 24.11 16.39
CA VAL A 71 4.05 23.47 15.98
C VAL A 71 4.35 22.36 14.97
N VAL A 72 3.85 21.15 15.23
CA VAL A 72 3.99 19.99 14.34
C VAL A 72 2.61 19.42 14.02
N PHE A 73 2.42 19.09 12.74
CA PHE A 73 1.24 18.37 12.24
C PHE A 73 1.66 16.97 11.81
N LEU A 74 1.29 15.94 12.58
CA LEU A 74 1.42 14.56 12.15
C LEU A 74 0.15 14.14 11.41
N VAL A 75 0.30 13.93 10.10
CA VAL A 75 -0.80 13.65 9.20
C VAL A 75 -0.83 12.19 8.77
N GLY A 76 -2.02 11.67 8.47
CA GLY A 76 -2.18 10.34 7.90
C GLY A 76 -1.98 9.19 8.89
N LEU A 77 -2.23 9.42 10.19
CA LEU A 77 -2.11 8.42 11.26
C LEU A 77 -3.23 7.38 11.21
N ALA A 78 -3.16 6.51 10.21
CA ALA A 78 -4.12 5.45 9.93
C ALA A 78 -3.41 4.09 9.88
N ASP A 79 -4.12 3.02 10.27
CA ASP A 79 -3.61 1.66 10.11
C ASP A 79 -3.30 1.37 8.63
N GLY A 80 -2.16 0.72 8.41
CA GLY A 80 -1.58 0.50 7.09
C GLY A 80 -0.85 1.72 6.50
N THR A 81 -0.71 2.80 7.26
CA THR A 81 0.25 3.89 6.98
C THR A 81 1.23 4.06 8.13
N LEU A 82 0.75 4.07 9.38
CA LEU A 82 1.59 4.03 10.57
C LEU A 82 0.83 3.28 11.67
N PRO A 83 1.15 2.01 11.96
CA PRO A 83 2.22 1.22 11.34
C PRO A 83 1.94 0.93 9.85
N ILE A 84 3.01 0.80 9.06
CA ILE A 84 2.91 0.30 7.68
C ILE A 84 2.43 -1.15 7.65
N GLN A 85 1.70 -1.53 6.60
CA GLN A 85 1.12 -2.89 6.49
C GLN A 85 2.16 -4.01 6.54
N HIS A 86 3.39 -3.73 6.11
CA HIS A 86 4.47 -4.73 6.09
C HIS A 86 5.03 -5.05 7.48
N ALA A 87 4.75 -4.21 8.48
CA ALA A 87 5.13 -4.48 9.87
C ALA A 87 4.13 -5.39 10.59
N ASP A 88 2.93 -5.62 10.04
CA ASP A 88 1.94 -6.48 10.69
C ASP A 88 2.42 -7.94 10.74
N GLY A 89 2.43 -8.53 11.94
CA GLY A 89 2.86 -9.91 12.19
C GLY A 89 4.30 -10.06 12.70
N ASP A 90 5.06 -8.96 12.77
CA ASP A 90 6.37 -8.90 13.44
C ASP A 90 6.34 -7.83 14.54
N ASP A 91 6.33 -8.27 15.79
CA ASP A 91 6.29 -7.38 16.97
C ASP A 91 7.49 -6.44 17.02
N THR A 92 8.65 -6.85 16.50
CA THR A 92 9.86 -6.01 16.46
C THR A 92 9.69 -4.86 15.48
N ALA A 93 9.15 -5.15 14.29
CA ALA A 93 8.86 -4.13 13.28
C ALA A 93 7.75 -3.17 13.75
N ILE A 94 6.72 -3.67 14.44
CA ILE A 94 5.68 -2.82 15.04
C ILE A 94 6.28 -1.88 16.09
N GLU A 95 7.20 -2.37 16.91
CA GLU A 95 7.84 -1.53 17.94
C GLU A 95 8.77 -0.47 17.33
N GLU A 96 9.41 -0.76 16.19
CA GLU A 96 10.16 0.24 15.43
C GLU A 96 9.25 1.34 14.86
N GLU A 97 8.10 0.98 14.30
CA GLU A 97 7.10 1.93 13.83
C GLU A 97 6.52 2.78 14.98
N ARG A 98 6.41 2.19 16.19
CA ARG A 98 6.05 2.94 17.41
C ARG A 98 7.13 3.95 17.78
N ARG A 99 8.41 3.57 17.70
CA ARG A 99 9.55 4.49 17.90
C ARG A 99 9.52 5.64 16.89
N LEU A 100 9.16 5.36 15.62
CA LEU A 100 8.96 6.39 14.60
C LEU A 100 7.87 7.40 14.98
N LEU A 101 6.72 6.93 15.47
CA LEU A 101 5.68 7.81 16.00
C LEU A 101 6.21 8.66 17.17
N TYR A 102 6.92 8.03 18.12
CA TYR A 102 7.49 8.72 19.27
C TYR A 102 8.47 9.83 18.84
N VAL A 103 9.34 9.58 17.86
CA VAL A 103 10.20 10.61 17.27
C VAL A 103 9.36 11.77 16.75
N GLY A 104 8.33 11.49 15.95
CA GLY A 104 7.42 12.53 15.42
C GLY A 104 6.75 13.37 16.50
N VAL A 105 6.21 12.72 17.54
CA VAL A 105 5.55 13.38 18.68
C VAL A 105 6.52 14.33 19.39
N THR A 106 7.74 13.88 19.62
CA THR A 106 8.77 14.65 20.34
C THR A 106 9.40 15.79 19.54
N ARG A 107 9.07 15.95 18.25
CA ARG A 107 9.54 17.11 17.46
C ARG A 107 8.78 18.39 17.80
N ALA A 108 7.64 18.30 18.48
CA ALA A 108 6.78 19.42 18.81
C ALA A 108 7.14 20.04 20.17
N ARG A 109 7.48 21.33 20.20
CA ARG A 109 7.78 22.05 21.46
C ARG A 109 6.54 22.57 22.18
N ARG A 110 5.54 23.06 21.44
CA ARG A 110 4.36 23.74 22.03
C ARG A 110 3.04 23.10 21.64
N ARG A 111 2.85 22.77 20.36
CA ARG A 111 1.59 22.22 19.85
C ARG A 111 1.82 21.06 18.91
N LEU A 112 1.06 19.99 19.12
CA LEU A 112 1.03 18.81 18.28
C LEU A 112 -0.40 18.60 17.78
N ALA A 113 -0.59 18.56 16.47
CA ALA A 113 -1.85 18.23 15.84
C ALA A 113 -1.72 16.86 15.15
N LEU A 114 -2.69 15.98 15.43
CA LEU A 114 -2.73 14.62 14.90
C LEU A 114 -3.94 14.48 13.98
N SER A 115 -3.78 13.90 12.79
CA SER A 115 -4.91 13.70 11.86
C SER A 115 -4.85 12.36 11.13
N TRP A 116 -6.03 11.87 10.74
CA TRP A 116 -6.22 10.67 9.93
C TRP A 116 -7.45 10.83 9.03
N ALA A 117 -7.47 10.09 7.93
CA ALA A 117 -8.57 10.11 6.97
C ALA A 117 -9.32 8.76 6.99
N LEU A 118 -10.65 8.82 6.80
CA LEU A 118 -11.51 7.62 6.72
C LEU A 118 -11.43 6.93 5.34
N SER A 119 -11.03 7.66 4.31
CA SER A 119 -10.78 7.16 2.95
C SER A 119 -9.44 7.69 2.44
N ARG A 120 -8.82 6.99 1.48
CA ARG A 120 -7.58 7.45 0.85
C ARG A 120 -7.84 8.53 -0.21
N GLN A 121 -8.98 8.43 -0.89
CA GLN A 121 -9.40 9.35 -1.95
C GLN A 121 -10.64 10.12 -1.51
N PRO A 122 -10.80 11.39 -1.93
CA PRO A 122 -12.04 12.14 -1.74
C PRO A 122 -13.23 11.36 -2.31
N GLY A 123 -14.34 11.26 -1.55
CA GLY A 123 -15.53 10.51 -1.95
C GLY A 123 -15.39 8.97 -1.93
N GLY A 124 -14.19 8.44 -1.64
CA GLY A 124 -13.95 7.01 -1.57
C GLY A 124 -14.61 6.33 -0.37
N ALA A 125 -14.74 5.01 -0.44
CA ALA A 125 -15.30 4.21 0.66
C ALA A 125 -14.52 4.42 1.98
N ARG A 126 -15.26 4.69 3.06
CA ARG A 126 -14.73 5.00 4.40
C ARG A 126 -14.24 3.75 5.14
N ARG A 127 -13.20 3.10 4.63
CA ARG A 127 -12.68 1.82 5.15
C ARG A 127 -11.39 1.96 5.98
N ARG A 128 -10.75 3.13 6.01
CA ARG A 128 -9.52 3.32 6.79
C ARG A 128 -9.85 3.47 8.26
N ARG A 129 -9.00 2.89 9.10
CA ARG A 129 -9.05 3.02 10.56
C ARG A 129 -7.94 3.97 11.01
N ARG A 130 -8.18 4.68 12.13
CA ARG A 130 -7.10 5.40 12.82
C ARG A 130 -5.98 4.44 13.19
N SER A 131 -4.76 4.96 13.33
CA SER A 131 -3.61 4.18 13.78
C SER A 131 -3.90 3.56 15.15
N ARG A 132 -3.57 2.28 15.30
CA ARG A 132 -3.64 1.58 16.59
C ARG A 132 -2.77 2.22 17.67
N PHE A 133 -1.72 2.97 17.30
CA PHE A 133 -0.87 3.68 18.26
C PHE A 133 -1.58 4.86 18.93
N LEU A 134 -2.73 5.31 18.40
CA LEU A 134 -3.54 6.36 19.02
C LEU A 134 -4.55 5.82 20.04
N HIS A 135 -4.65 4.50 20.20
CA HIS A 135 -5.57 3.90 21.16
C HIS A 135 -5.11 4.22 22.59
N GLY A 136 -6.03 4.69 23.43
CA GLY A 136 -5.74 5.11 24.80
C GLY A 136 -5.13 6.51 24.95
N LEU A 137 -4.62 7.13 23.88
CA LEU A 137 -4.09 8.50 23.93
C LEU A 137 -5.19 9.58 23.88
N ILE A 138 -6.33 9.23 23.29
CA ILE A 138 -7.50 10.11 23.19
C ILE A 138 -8.62 9.48 24.02
N PRO A 139 -9.32 10.24 24.89
CA PRO A 139 -10.46 9.73 25.65
C PRO A 139 -11.46 9.03 24.73
N GLU A 140 -12.00 7.89 25.14
CA GLU A 140 -12.91 7.09 24.29
C GLU A 140 -14.18 7.85 23.90
N THR A 141 -14.60 8.80 24.73
CA THR A 141 -15.75 9.69 24.51
C THR A 141 -15.50 10.76 23.44
N HIS A 142 -14.25 11.04 23.11
CA HIS A 142 -13.90 12.04 22.11
C HIS A 142 -14.42 11.62 20.73
N ALA A 143 -14.95 12.56 19.93
CA ALA A 143 -15.47 12.23 18.59
C ALA A 143 -14.43 11.54 17.70
N ALA A 144 -13.16 11.87 17.91
CA ALA A 144 -12.02 11.30 17.23
C ALA A 144 -11.62 9.89 17.75
N SER A 145 -12.19 9.44 18.87
CA SER A 145 -12.05 8.08 19.37
C SER A 145 -13.07 7.09 18.81
N ARG A 146 -14.05 7.58 18.05
CA ARG A 146 -14.98 6.72 17.32
C ARG A 146 -14.22 5.93 16.27
N VAL A 147 -13.88 4.68 16.61
CA VAL A 147 -13.42 3.70 15.63
C VAL A 147 -14.58 3.53 14.65
N ALA A 148 -14.31 3.65 13.35
CA ALA A 148 -15.29 3.27 12.34
C ALA A 148 -15.76 1.86 12.69
N SER A 149 -17.04 1.73 13.06
CA SER A 149 -17.64 0.44 13.36
C SER A 149 -17.24 -0.47 12.22
N VAL A 150 -16.69 -1.64 12.55
CA VAL A 150 -16.56 -2.69 11.55
C VAL A 150 -18.00 -2.88 11.09
N SER A 151 -18.36 -2.38 9.91
CA SER A 151 -19.39 -3.06 9.18
C SER A 151 -18.77 -4.43 9.00
N ASP A 152 -19.12 -5.39 9.88
CA ASP A 152 -19.18 -6.77 9.47
C ASP A 152 -19.90 -6.68 8.14
N GLY A 153 -19.14 -6.79 7.06
CA GLY A 153 -19.69 -6.70 5.74
C GLY A 153 -20.72 -7.80 5.70
N GLY A 154 -22.00 -7.44 5.75
CA GLY A 154 -23.14 -8.35 5.71
C GLY A 154 -23.28 -9.02 4.36
N GLY A 155 -22.17 -9.38 3.71
CA GLY A 155 -22.15 -10.48 2.77
C GLY A 155 -22.27 -11.76 3.59
N ALA A 156 -23.27 -12.57 3.26
CA ALA A 156 -23.41 -13.90 3.83
C ALA A 156 -22.04 -14.61 3.82
N LYS A 157 -21.59 -15.09 5.00
CA LYS A 157 -20.33 -15.84 5.10
C LYS A 157 -20.36 -16.95 4.05
N PRO A 158 -19.33 -17.07 3.18
CA PRO A 158 -19.34 -18.06 2.10
C PRO A 158 -19.56 -19.45 2.69
N ARG A 159 -20.53 -20.17 2.13
CA ARG A 159 -20.94 -21.49 2.61
C ARG A 159 -20.41 -22.57 1.67
N CYS A 160 -20.11 -23.73 2.25
CA CYS A 160 -19.76 -24.93 1.50
C CYS A 160 -20.92 -25.29 0.57
N ARG A 161 -20.63 -25.50 -0.72
CA ARG A 161 -21.62 -25.90 -1.73
C ARG A 161 -22.23 -27.28 -1.47
N VAL A 162 -21.52 -28.13 -0.71
CA VAL A 162 -21.90 -29.52 -0.43
C VAL A 162 -22.72 -29.61 0.87
N CYS A 163 -22.18 -29.11 1.99
CA CYS A 163 -22.80 -29.27 3.31
C CYS A 163 -23.41 -27.99 3.91
N GLY A 164 -23.24 -26.83 3.25
CA GLY A 164 -23.77 -25.55 3.74
C GLY A 164 -23.04 -24.93 4.94
N SER A 165 -22.02 -25.60 5.49
CA SER A 165 -21.21 -25.10 6.60
C SER A 165 -20.42 -23.84 6.23
N PRO A 166 -20.16 -22.92 7.18
CA PRO A 166 -19.32 -21.75 6.94
C PRO A 166 -17.91 -22.17 6.50
N LEU A 167 -17.41 -21.58 5.42
CA LEU A 167 -16.05 -21.83 4.95
C LEU A 167 -15.07 -20.95 5.73
N LEU A 168 -14.05 -21.59 6.31
CA LEU A 168 -12.95 -20.96 7.02
C LEU A 168 -11.65 -21.22 6.27
N GLY A 169 -10.80 -20.20 6.16
CA GLY A 169 -9.54 -20.30 5.42
C GLY A 169 -9.68 -20.00 3.92
N THR A 170 -8.60 -19.51 3.33
CA THR A 170 -8.56 -19.02 1.94
C THR A 170 -8.85 -20.11 0.91
N ASP A 171 -8.42 -21.35 1.17
CA ASP A 171 -8.52 -22.44 0.21
C ASP A 171 -9.94 -23.01 0.17
N ALA A 172 -10.57 -23.20 1.34
CA ALA A 172 -11.96 -23.60 1.43
C ALA A 172 -12.90 -22.58 0.75
N MET A 173 -12.61 -21.28 0.90
CA MET A 173 -13.34 -20.21 0.21
C MET A 173 -13.16 -20.26 -1.31
N LYS A 174 -11.95 -20.51 -1.81
CA LYS A 174 -11.67 -20.59 -3.25
C LYS A 174 -12.30 -21.83 -3.89
N LEU A 175 -12.27 -22.96 -3.20
CA LEU A 175 -12.89 -24.22 -3.64
C LEU A 175 -14.41 -24.23 -3.45
N ARG A 176 -14.96 -23.27 -2.69
CA ARG A 176 -16.35 -23.25 -2.22
C ARG A 176 -16.78 -24.58 -1.56
N ARG A 177 -15.83 -25.30 -0.96
CA ARG A 177 -16.00 -26.62 -0.33
C ARG A 177 -15.08 -26.73 0.89
N CYS A 178 -15.57 -27.32 1.99
CA CYS A 178 -14.72 -27.58 3.16
C CYS A 178 -13.85 -28.83 2.94
N SER A 179 -12.76 -28.95 3.71
CA SER A 179 -11.84 -30.10 3.66
C SER A 179 -12.53 -31.44 3.82
N ASP A 180 -13.61 -31.48 4.58
CA ASP A 180 -14.27 -32.73 5.00
C ASP A 180 -15.34 -33.21 4.01
N CYS A 181 -15.66 -32.43 2.98
CA CYS A 181 -16.61 -32.83 1.93
C CYS A 181 -15.92 -33.57 0.79
N PRO A 182 -16.60 -34.48 0.06
CA PRO A 182 -16.02 -35.22 -1.06
C PRO A 182 -15.50 -34.32 -2.19
N SER A 183 -14.44 -34.75 -2.86
CA SER A 183 -13.75 -34.02 -3.92
C SER A 183 -14.00 -34.69 -5.27
N ASP A 184 -14.89 -34.14 -6.09
CA ASP A 184 -15.14 -34.66 -7.45
C ASP A 184 -14.13 -34.05 -8.46
N VAL A 185 -12.88 -33.92 -8.06
CA VAL A 185 -11.82 -33.37 -8.91
C VAL A 185 -11.54 -34.36 -10.02
N ASP A 186 -11.69 -33.90 -11.25
CA ASP A 186 -11.14 -34.61 -12.41
C ASP A 186 -9.61 -34.47 -12.42
N THR A 187 -8.92 -35.54 -12.04
CA THR A 187 -7.45 -35.55 -11.94
C THR A 187 -6.78 -35.40 -13.30
N GLU A 188 -7.37 -35.97 -14.35
CA GLU A 188 -6.81 -35.89 -15.71
C GLU A 188 -6.94 -34.48 -16.28
N LEU A 189 -8.11 -33.84 -16.10
CA LEU A 189 -8.30 -32.44 -16.45
C LEU A 189 -7.38 -31.52 -15.62
N LEU A 190 -7.22 -31.78 -14.32
CA LEU A 190 -6.34 -30.99 -13.46
C LEU A 190 -4.88 -31.03 -13.95
N ASP A 191 -4.40 -32.19 -14.36
CA ASP A 191 -3.03 -32.34 -14.87
C ASP A 191 -2.85 -31.65 -16.23
N ARG A 192 -3.83 -31.73 -17.13
CA ARG A 192 -3.85 -30.94 -18.38
C ARG A 192 -3.81 -29.44 -18.11
N LEU A 193 -4.61 -28.96 -17.16
CA LEU A 193 -4.63 -27.54 -16.74
C LEU A 193 -3.29 -27.09 -16.14
N ARG A 194 -2.62 -27.95 -15.34
CA ARG A 194 -1.29 -27.66 -14.80
C ARG A 194 -0.24 -27.58 -15.90
N GLY A 195 -0.28 -28.51 -16.86
CA GLY A 195 0.61 -28.53 -18.02
C GLY A 195 0.45 -27.27 -18.88
N TRP A 196 -0.79 -26.92 -19.22
CA TRP A 196 -1.08 -25.68 -19.95
C TRP A 196 -0.61 -24.43 -19.20
N ARG A 197 -0.90 -24.32 -17.90
CA ARG A 197 -0.46 -23.19 -17.07
C ARG A 197 1.05 -23.04 -17.06
N ALA A 198 1.79 -24.15 -16.98
CA ALA A 198 3.25 -24.12 -17.01
C ALA A 198 3.78 -23.61 -18.36
N GLY A 199 3.15 -24.00 -19.47
CA GLY A 199 3.45 -23.47 -20.81
C GLY A 199 3.21 -21.96 -20.92
N GLU A 200 2.03 -21.49 -20.51
CA GLU A 200 1.67 -20.06 -20.51
C GLU A 200 2.61 -19.21 -19.65
N ALA A 201 2.89 -19.68 -18.43
CA ALA A 201 3.76 -18.99 -17.49
C ALA A 201 5.19 -18.85 -18.05
N LYS A 202 5.70 -19.92 -18.69
CA LYS A 202 7.01 -19.91 -19.35
C LYS A 202 7.04 -18.92 -20.52
N GLY A 203 6.00 -18.91 -21.36
CA GLY A 203 5.89 -17.97 -22.50
C GLY A 203 5.84 -16.51 -22.06
N GLN A 204 5.22 -16.25 -20.91
CA GLN A 204 5.08 -14.90 -20.33
C GLN A 204 6.24 -14.53 -19.37
N GLN A 205 7.19 -15.43 -19.14
CA GLN A 205 8.30 -15.27 -18.18
C GLN A 205 7.84 -14.87 -16.76
N VAL A 206 6.73 -15.42 -16.31
CA VAL A 206 6.18 -15.19 -14.96
C VAL A 206 6.04 -16.51 -14.20
N PRO A 207 6.05 -16.48 -12.86
CA PRO A 207 5.73 -17.67 -12.07
C PRO A 207 4.32 -18.23 -12.39
N PRO A 208 4.10 -19.56 -12.38
CA PRO A 208 2.81 -20.17 -12.76
C PRO A 208 1.58 -19.64 -11.99
N TYR A 209 1.75 -19.34 -10.71
CA TYR A 209 0.67 -18.83 -9.86
C TYR A 209 0.11 -17.47 -10.32
N VAL A 210 0.87 -16.71 -11.13
CA VAL A 210 0.43 -15.42 -11.71
C VAL A 210 -0.69 -15.65 -12.73
N VAL A 211 -0.57 -16.72 -13.54
CA VAL A 211 -1.60 -17.14 -14.50
C VAL A 211 -2.82 -17.65 -13.72
N PHE A 212 -2.68 -18.73 -12.96
CA PHE A 212 -3.70 -19.23 -12.02
C PHE A 212 -3.08 -19.93 -10.81
N THR A 213 -3.69 -19.77 -9.63
CA THR A 213 -3.27 -20.53 -8.43
C THR A 213 -3.72 -21.98 -8.53
N ASP A 214 -3.07 -22.88 -7.79
CA ASP A 214 -3.47 -24.30 -7.76
C ASP A 214 -4.94 -24.48 -7.34
N ALA A 215 -5.39 -23.76 -6.30
CA ALA A 215 -6.79 -23.77 -5.88
C ALA A 215 -7.79 -23.37 -6.99
N THR A 216 -7.37 -22.50 -7.93
CA THR A 216 -8.23 -22.07 -9.05
C THR A 216 -8.31 -23.19 -10.09
N LEU A 217 -7.17 -23.84 -10.41
CA LEU A 217 -7.15 -24.98 -11.33
C LEU A 217 -7.94 -26.17 -10.77
N THR A 218 -7.79 -26.47 -9.48
CA THR A 218 -8.60 -27.50 -8.80
C THR A 218 -10.09 -27.15 -8.87
N ALA A 219 -10.47 -25.89 -8.63
CA ALA A 219 -11.86 -25.47 -8.76
C ALA A 219 -12.40 -25.61 -10.19
N ILE A 220 -11.61 -25.30 -11.23
CA ILE A 220 -11.99 -25.52 -12.63
C ILE A 220 -12.19 -27.02 -12.90
N ALA A 221 -11.27 -27.87 -12.45
CA ALA A 221 -11.36 -29.31 -12.63
C ALA A 221 -12.57 -29.93 -11.90
N GLU A 222 -12.97 -29.39 -10.75
CA GLU A 222 -14.19 -29.80 -10.04
C GLU A 222 -15.49 -29.31 -10.70
N HIS A 223 -15.49 -28.10 -11.26
CA HIS A 223 -16.73 -27.46 -11.74
C HIS A 223 -16.98 -27.69 -13.23
N ARG A 224 -15.94 -28.03 -14.01
CA ARG A 224 -15.99 -28.27 -15.46
C ARG A 224 -16.88 -27.23 -16.19
N PRO A 225 -16.54 -25.92 -16.10
CA PRO A 225 -17.38 -24.86 -16.64
C PRO A 225 -17.53 -25.00 -18.16
N ALA A 226 -18.78 -25.03 -18.64
CA ALA A 226 -19.09 -25.15 -20.07
C ALA A 226 -19.07 -23.81 -20.82
N ASP A 227 -19.09 -22.69 -20.10
CA ASP A 227 -19.12 -21.35 -20.69
C ASP A 227 -18.36 -20.30 -19.86
N SER A 228 -18.18 -19.12 -20.44
CA SER A 228 -17.50 -17.99 -19.81
C SER A 228 -18.20 -17.51 -18.52
N ALA A 229 -19.52 -17.63 -18.43
CA ALA A 229 -20.26 -17.19 -17.25
C ALA A 229 -20.00 -18.11 -16.05
N ALA A 230 -20.01 -19.43 -16.28
CA ALA A 230 -19.64 -20.44 -15.31
C ALA A 230 -18.18 -20.28 -14.87
N LEU A 231 -17.28 -19.96 -15.80
CA LEU A 231 -15.86 -19.74 -15.51
C LEU A 231 -15.63 -18.52 -14.62
N VAL A 232 -16.30 -17.38 -14.86
CA VAL A 232 -16.21 -16.17 -14.00
C VAL A 232 -16.74 -16.42 -12.59
N SER A 233 -17.68 -17.36 -12.43
CA SER A 233 -18.19 -17.72 -11.12
C SER A 233 -17.12 -18.35 -10.22
N ILE A 234 -16.02 -18.89 -10.79
CA ILE A 234 -14.95 -19.52 -10.02
C ILE A 234 -14.08 -18.45 -9.34
N PRO A 235 -13.90 -18.52 -8.00
CA PRO A 235 -13.07 -17.56 -7.28
C PRO A 235 -11.64 -17.51 -7.83
N GLY A 236 -11.15 -16.30 -8.15
CA GLY A 236 -9.82 -16.09 -8.73
C GLY A 236 -9.83 -15.81 -10.24
N ILE A 237 -10.99 -15.90 -10.89
CA ILE A 237 -11.16 -15.58 -12.32
C ILE A 237 -11.94 -14.25 -12.46
N GLY A 238 -11.19 -13.15 -12.59
CA GLY A 238 -11.76 -11.83 -12.90
C GLY A 238 -11.82 -11.56 -14.41
N ALA A 239 -12.51 -10.49 -14.80
CA ALA A 239 -12.70 -10.09 -16.21
C ALA A 239 -11.40 -10.11 -17.03
N ARG A 240 -10.30 -9.55 -16.51
CA ARG A 240 -9.00 -9.56 -17.20
C ARG A 240 -8.43 -10.97 -17.47
N LYS A 241 -8.64 -11.92 -16.55
CA LYS A 241 -8.17 -13.30 -16.71
C LYS A 241 -9.09 -14.08 -17.64
N LEU A 242 -10.39 -13.79 -17.61
CA LEU A 242 -11.35 -14.34 -18.57
C LEU A 242 -11.00 -13.91 -20.00
N ASP A 243 -10.77 -12.62 -20.22
CA ASP A 243 -10.43 -12.09 -21.55
C ASP A 243 -9.15 -12.71 -22.10
N ARG A 244 -8.16 -12.94 -21.22
CA ARG A 244 -6.83 -13.39 -21.62
C ARG A 244 -6.69 -14.90 -21.76
N TYR A 245 -7.37 -15.66 -20.91
CA TYR A 245 -7.16 -17.11 -20.78
C TYR A 245 -8.45 -17.94 -20.94
N GLY A 246 -9.62 -17.31 -20.92
CA GLY A 246 -10.92 -17.99 -20.86
C GLY A 246 -11.15 -18.95 -22.01
N ALA A 247 -10.85 -18.55 -23.25
CA ALA A 247 -11.03 -19.41 -24.42
C ALA A 247 -10.16 -20.67 -24.37
N ALA A 248 -8.88 -20.54 -23.97
CA ALA A 248 -7.96 -21.67 -23.85
C ALA A 248 -8.37 -22.63 -22.73
N VAL A 249 -8.79 -22.09 -21.58
CA VAL A 249 -9.26 -22.90 -20.46
C VAL A 249 -10.56 -23.63 -20.81
N LEU A 250 -11.52 -22.97 -21.45
CA LEU A 250 -12.77 -23.61 -21.87
C LEU A 250 -12.52 -24.72 -22.89
N ALA A 251 -11.62 -24.51 -23.85
CA ALA A 251 -11.22 -25.54 -24.79
C ALA A 251 -10.68 -26.81 -24.09
N LEU A 252 -9.81 -26.64 -23.08
CA LEU A 252 -9.29 -27.76 -22.28
C LEU A 252 -10.35 -28.50 -21.47
N VAL A 253 -11.42 -27.80 -21.05
CA VAL A 253 -12.53 -28.40 -20.32
C VAL A 253 -13.48 -29.15 -21.26
N THR A 254 -13.65 -28.69 -22.50
CA THR A 254 -14.53 -29.32 -23.50
C THR A 254 -13.87 -30.48 -24.27
N ASP A 255 -12.55 -30.58 -24.25
CA ASP A 255 -11.76 -31.65 -24.89
C ASP A 255 -11.82 -32.99 -24.10
N VAL A 256 -13.02 -33.42 -23.68
CA VAL A 256 -13.29 -34.68 -22.95
C VAL A 256 -14.12 -35.61 -23.82
#